data_AF-A0A9E0J6Y9-F1
#
_entry.id   AF-A0A9E0J6Y9-F1
#
_cell.length_a   1.000
_cell.length_b   1.000
_cell.length_c   1.000
_cell.angle_alpha   90.00
_cell.angle_beta   90.00
_cell.angle_gamma   90.00
#
_symmetry.space_group_name_H-M   'P 1'
#
loop_
_entity.id
_entity.type
_entity.pdbx_description
1 polymer ?
#
loop_
_entity_poly.entity_id
_entity_poly.type
_entity_poly.pdbx_seq_one_letter_code
_entity_poly.pdbx_strand_id
1 'polypeptide(L)'
;AMIDIIILDYMMGEEEGVTLARWLRKEDTSPTPYVPIIMLTGRADRQRVYAARDSGVNEFCVKPFTPADLMKRIMAVIDHPRAYVRSSSGYFGPDRRRVDDPKYKGPERRKDRKRK
;
A
#
# COMPACT_ATOMS: atom_id res chain seq x y z
N ALA A 1 1.77 -8.13 21.46
CA ALA A 1 2.42 -8.74 20.28
C ALA A 1 2.59 -7.67 19.22
N MET A 2 3.74 -7.64 18.54
CA MET A 2 3.96 -6.76 17.39
C MET A 2 3.27 -7.36 16.16
N ILE A 3 2.63 -6.54 15.33
CA ILE A 3 1.96 -7.00 14.10
C ILE A 3 2.94 -6.80 12.95
N ASP A 4 3.25 -7.85 12.20
CA ASP A 4 4.22 -7.79 11.10
C ASP A 4 3.58 -7.55 9.73
N ILE A 5 2.37 -8.08 9.52
CA ILE A 5 1.62 -7.94 8.26
C ILE A 5 0.12 -7.87 8.58
N ILE A 6 -0.59 -7.01 7.85
CA ILE A 6 -2.05 -6.91 7.89
C ILE A 6 -2.60 -7.41 6.55
N ILE A 7 -3.47 -8.42 6.62
CA ILE A 7 -4.30 -8.84 5.50
C ILE A 7 -5.68 -8.20 5.70
N LEU A 8 -6.10 -7.35 4.77
CA LEU A 8 -7.26 -6.49 4.93
C LEU A 8 -8.26 -6.73 3.81
N ASP A 9 -9.53 -6.98 4.11
CA ASP A 9 -10.57 -7.04 3.09
C ASP A 9 -10.99 -5.63 2.63
N TYR A 10 -11.22 -5.46 1.33
CA TYR A 10 -11.70 -4.20 0.78
C TYR A 10 -13.14 -3.94 1.22
N MET A 11 -13.99 -4.97 1.17
CA MET A 11 -15.42 -4.86 1.52
C MET A 11 -15.63 -5.54 2.87
N MET A 12 -15.77 -4.77 3.96
CA MET A 12 -15.95 -5.29 5.33
C MET A 12 -17.39 -5.14 5.83
N GLY A 13 -18.37 -5.13 4.92
CA GLY A 13 -19.77 -4.84 5.24
C GLY A 13 -20.06 -3.35 5.04
N GLU A 14 -20.37 -2.64 6.13
CA GLU A 14 -20.69 -1.20 6.11
C GLU A 14 -19.44 -0.32 5.92
N GLU A 15 -18.27 -0.84 6.29
CA GLU A 15 -16.99 -0.12 6.21
C GLU A 15 -16.14 -0.62 5.03
N GLU A 16 -15.43 0.29 4.39
CA GLU A 16 -14.44 -0.05 3.37
C GLU A 16 -13.03 -0.18 3.98
N GLY A 17 -12.31 -1.23 3.60
CA GLY A 17 -10.92 -1.45 4.03
C GLY A 17 -9.98 -0.29 3.68
N VAL A 18 -10.28 0.48 2.62
CA VAL A 18 -9.49 1.68 2.29
C VAL A 18 -9.58 2.77 3.35
N THR A 19 -10.69 2.87 4.07
CA THR A 19 -10.85 3.82 5.18
C THR A 19 -9.98 3.40 6.36
N LEU A 20 -10.00 2.11 6.72
CA LEU A 20 -9.12 1.56 7.75
C LEU A 20 -7.65 1.70 7.38
N ALA A 21 -7.27 1.42 6.12
CA ALA A 21 -5.90 1.59 5.65
C ALA A 21 -5.43 3.05 5.80
N ARG A 22 -6.26 4.03 5.43
CA ARG A 22 -5.94 5.46 5.64
C ARG A 22 -5.76 5.79 7.12
N TRP A 23 -6.62 5.26 7.98
CA TRP A 23 -6.50 5.46 9.42
C TRP A 23 -5.22 4.84 9.99
N LEU A 24 -4.88 3.62 9.59
CA LEU A 24 -3.65 2.94 9.98
C LEU A 24 -2.40 3.72 9.55
N ARG A 25 -2.45 4.49 8.47
CA ARG A 25 -1.34 5.32 7.97
C ARG A 25 -1.19 6.67 8.69
N LYS A 26 -2.04 6.98 9.65
CA LYS A 26 -1.91 8.19 10.49
C LYS A 26 -0.96 7.91 11.66
N GLU A 27 0.25 8.46 11.63
CA GLU A 27 1.29 8.22 12.65
C GLU A 27 0.89 8.70 14.06
N ASP A 28 0.03 9.71 14.14
CA ASP A 28 -0.49 10.28 15.39
C ASP A 28 -1.51 9.37 16.09
N THR A 29 -2.25 8.55 15.33
CA THR A 29 -3.32 7.70 15.90
C THR A 29 -3.03 6.21 15.81
N SER A 30 -2.20 5.78 14.87
CA SER A 30 -1.91 4.37 14.64
C SER A 30 -0.64 3.94 15.36
N PRO A 31 -0.65 2.84 16.13
CA PRO A 31 0.56 2.29 16.73
C PRO A 31 1.49 1.61 15.70
N THR A 32 1.02 1.36 14.47
CA THR A 32 1.72 0.55 13.47
C THR A 32 1.67 1.15 12.06
N PRO A 33 2.03 2.44 11.87
CA PRO A 33 1.82 3.14 10.61
C PRO A 33 2.68 2.61 9.45
N TYR A 34 3.75 1.88 9.75
CA TYR A 34 4.67 1.28 8.77
C TYR A 34 4.34 -0.18 8.43
N VAL A 35 3.41 -0.82 9.13
CA VAL A 35 3.11 -2.25 8.92
C VAL A 35 2.60 -2.48 7.49
N PRO A 36 3.16 -3.44 6.74
CA PRO A 36 2.68 -3.81 5.43
C PRO A 36 1.19 -4.21 5.42
N ILE A 37 0.42 -3.62 4.51
CA ILE A 37 -1.00 -3.95 4.31
C ILE A 37 -1.16 -4.63 2.95
N ILE A 38 -1.74 -5.83 2.93
CA ILE A 38 -2.15 -6.54 1.72
C ILE A 38 -3.68 -6.50 1.63
N MET A 39 -4.21 -5.78 0.64
CA MET A 39 -5.65 -5.62 0.44
C MET A 39 -6.22 -6.77 -0.38
N LEU A 40 -7.21 -7.48 0.15
CA LEU A 40 -7.99 -8.47 -0.58
C LEU A 40 -9.21 -7.78 -1.20
N THR A 41 -9.55 -8.07 -2.46
CA THR A 41 -10.73 -7.48 -3.10
C THR A 41 -11.41 -8.46 -4.05
N GLY A 42 -12.74 -8.50 -4.07
CA GLY A 42 -13.49 -9.25 -5.10
C GLY A 42 -13.63 -8.52 -6.44
N ARG A 43 -13.27 -7.24 -6.52
CA ARG A 43 -13.36 -6.42 -7.73
C ARG A 43 -12.07 -5.62 -7.94
N ALA A 44 -11.48 -5.77 -9.11
CA ALA A 44 -10.21 -5.16 -9.46
C ALA A 44 -10.35 -4.12 -10.59
N ASP A 45 -11.47 -3.39 -10.62
CA ASP A 45 -11.58 -2.25 -11.53
C ASP A 45 -10.56 -1.17 -11.16
N ARG A 46 -10.27 -0.34 -12.15
CA ARG A 46 -9.22 0.66 -12.09
C ARG A 46 -9.41 1.65 -10.94
N GLN A 47 -10.65 2.04 -10.62
CA GLN A 47 -10.93 2.99 -9.55
C GLN A 47 -10.62 2.40 -8.18
N ARG A 48 -11.03 1.15 -7.91
CA ARG A 48 -10.70 0.45 -6.65
C ARG A 48 -9.21 0.23 -6.47
N VAL A 49 -8.49 -0.12 -7.54
CA VAL A 49 -7.03 -0.27 -7.50
C VAL A 49 -6.34 1.05 -7.14
N TYR A 50 -6.78 2.18 -7.73
CA TYR A 50 -6.26 3.48 -7.36
C TYR A 50 -6.62 3.88 -5.93
N ALA A 51 -7.86 3.68 -5.50
CA ALA A 51 -8.28 3.98 -4.14
C ALA A 51 -7.48 3.19 -3.09
N ALA A 52 -7.23 1.90 -3.31
CA ALA A 52 -6.41 1.07 -2.44
C ALA A 52 -4.92 1.50 -2.44
N ARG A 53 -4.35 1.77 -3.63
CA ARG A 53 -2.99 2.31 -3.72
C ARG A 53 -2.84 3.62 -2.95
N ASP A 54 -3.82 4.51 -3.09
CA ASP A 54 -3.80 5.84 -2.50
C ASP A 54 -4.11 5.84 -1.01
N SER A 55 -4.76 4.80 -0.48
CA SER A 55 -4.92 4.58 0.96
C SER A 55 -3.65 4.07 1.67
N GLY A 56 -2.60 3.74 0.90
CA GLY A 56 -1.29 3.37 1.47
C GLY A 56 -1.06 1.87 1.63
N VAL A 57 -1.76 1.03 0.86
CA VAL A 57 -1.52 -0.42 0.87
C VAL A 57 -0.23 -0.81 0.15
N ASN A 58 0.35 -1.93 0.56
CA ASN A 58 1.59 -2.46 0.01
C ASN A 58 1.32 -3.36 -1.20
N GLU A 59 0.35 -4.25 -1.09
CA GLU A 59 -0.05 -5.12 -2.19
C GLU A 59 -1.57 -5.26 -2.22
N PHE A 60 -2.08 -5.77 -3.33
CA PHE A 60 -3.47 -6.21 -3.40
C PHE A 60 -3.54 -7.63 -3.98
N CYS A 61 -4.54 -8.39 -3.54
CA CYS A 61 -4.82 -9.74 -4.01
C CYS A 61 -6.31 -9.82 -4.39
N VAL A 62 -6.59 -10.27 -5.61
CA VAL A 62 -7.96 -10.32 -6.14
C VAL A 62 -8.58 -11.67 -5.80
N LYS A 63 -9.78 -11.68 -5.24
CA LYS A 63 -10.57 -12.88 -4.97
C LYS A 63 -11.31 -13.31 -6.25
N PRO A 64 -11.44 -14.63 -6.51
CA PRO A 64 -10.83 -15.73 -5.77
C PRO A 64 -9.31 -15.82 -6.03
N PHE A 65 -8.53 -16.17 -5.01
CA PHE A 65 -7.09 -16.37 -5.11
C PHE A 65 -6.70 -17.74 -4.57
N THR A 66 -5.59 -18.28 -5.07
CA THR A 66 -4.97 -19.48 -4.50
C THR A 66 -4.08 -19.10 -3.30
N PRO A 67 -3.75 -20.04 -2.40
CA PRO A 67 -2.75 -19.81 -1.36
C PRO A 67 -1.40 -19.31 -1.93
N ALA A 68 -1.02 -19.79 -3.12
CA ALA A 68 0.20 -19.36 -3.80
C ALA A 68 0.13 -17.89 -4.23
N ASP A 69 -1.04 -17.38 -4.64
CA ASP A 69 -1.21 -15.97 -5.01
C ASP A 69 -1.07 -15.04 -3.81
N LEU A 70 -1.63 -15.41 -2.66
CA LEU A 70 -1.45 -14.65 -1.42
C LEU A 70 0.01 -14.73 -0.94
N MET A 71 0.62 -15.91 -0.99
CA MET A 71 2.03 -16.09 -0.63
C MET A 71 2.96 -15.20 -1.47
N LYS A 72 2.73 -15.08 -2.77
CA LYS A 72 3.48 -14.15 -3.64
C LYS A 72 3.39 -12.70 -3.16
N ARG A 73 2.25 -12.26 -2.64
CA ARG A 73 2.08 -10.89 -2.09
C ARG A 73 2.80 -10.73 -0.75
N ILE A 74 2.76 -11.75 0.10
CA ILE A 74 3.51 -11.77 1.36
C ILE A 74 5.01 -11.70 1.08
N MET A 75 5.53 -12.55 0.20
CA MET A 75 6.93 -12.51 -0.22
C MET A 75 7.30 -11.15 -0.82
N ALA A 76 6.45 -10.56 -1.68
CA ALA A 76 6.71 -9.25 -2.25
C ALA A 76 6.89 -8.13 -1.21
N VAL A 77 6.14 -8.16 -0.10
CA VAL A 77 6.30 -7.14 0.96
C VAL A 77 7.46 -7.41 1.91
N ILE A 78 7.89 -8.67 2.04
CA ILE A 78 9.03 -9.08 2.88
C ILE A 78 10.35 -8.92 2.13
N ASP A 79 10.45 -9.49 0.93
CA ASP A 79 11.70 -9.57 0.16
C ASP A 79 12.01 -8.25 -0.57
N HIS A 80 10.97 -7.48 -0.90
CA HIS A 80 11.09 -6.24 -1.67
C HIS A 80 10.38 -5.06 -0.97
N PRO A 81 10.78 -4.73 0.27
CA PRO A 81 10.14 -3.67 1.03
C PRO A 81 10.32 -2.33 0.32
N ARG A 82 9.21 -1.60 0.17
CA ARG A 82 9.20 -0.26 -0.43
C ARG A 82 9.42 0.79 0.65
N ALA A 83 10.26 1.78 0.35
CA ALA A 83 10.43 2.93 1.23
C ALA A 83 9.09 3.66 1.43
N TYR A 84 8.77 4.01 2.67
CA TYR A 84 7.60 4.83 2.96
C TYR A 84 7.90 6.29 2.64
N VAL A 85 6.92 6.96 2.04
CA VAL A 85 7.03 8.35 1.61
C VAL A 85 5.90 9.16 2.22
N ARG A 86 6.25 10.38 2.63
CA ARG A 86 5.28 11.40 3.01
C ARG A 86 5.22 12.45 1.89
N SER A 87 4.01 12.72 1.40
CA SER A 87 3.72 13.76 0.41
C SER A 87 3.25 15.03 1.12
N SER A 88 3.50 16.19 0.52
CA SER A 88 2.88 17.46 0.90
C SER A 88 1.35 17.43 0.79
N SER A 89 0.82 16.56 -0.08
CA SER A 89 -0.63 16.33 -0.24
C SER A 89 -1.25 15.45 0.87
N GLY A 90 -0.53 15.15 1.95
CA GLY A 90 -1.03 14.37 3.08
C GLY A 90 -0.99 12.84 2.91
N TYR A 91 -0.44 12.33 1.81
CA TYR A 91 -0.23 10.89 1.65
C TYR A 91 0.92 10.39 2.52
N PHE A 92 0.69 9.29 3.22
CA PHE A 92 1.73 8.50 3.87
C PHE A 92 1.53 7.01 3.54
N GLY A 93 2.58 6.37 3.01
CA GLY A 93 2.52 4.97 2.59
C GLY A 93 3.73 4.56 1.75
N PRO A 94 3.77 3.31 1.27
CA PRO A 94 4.89 2.80 0.46
C PRO A 94 5.01 3.56 -0.87
N ASP A 95 6.24 3.81 -1.34
CA ASP A 95 6.48 4.51 -2.60
C ASP A 95 5.67 3.85 -3.71
N ARG A 96 4.75 4.62 -4.29
CA ARG A 96 3.79 4.17 -5.28
C ARG A 96 4.46 3.75 -6.59
N ARG A 97 5.74 4.07 -6.81
CA ARG A 97 6.52 3.70 -7.98
C ARG A 97 7.13 2.32 -7.77
N ARG A 98 6.65 1.33 -8.54
CA ARG A 98 7.26 -0.02 -8.57
C ARG A 98 8.50 -0.10 -9.45
N VAL A 99 8.63 0.83 -10.40
CA VAL A 99 9.78 0.93 -11.30
C VAL A 99 10.38 2.31 -11.08
N ASP A 100 11.59 2.36 -10.52
CA ASP A 100 12.39 3.59 -10.57
C ASP A 100 12.97 3.66 -11.98
N ASP A 101 12.23 4.25 -12.92
CA ASP A 101 12.79 4.55 -14.24
C ASP A 101 13.73 5.77 -14.09
N PRO A 102 15.06 5.57 -14.15
CA PRO A 102 16.01 6.66 -13.97
C PRO A 102 15.90 7.72 -15.09
N LYS A 103 15.29 7.36 -16.22
CA LYS A 103 15.11 8.23 -17.40
C LYS A 103 13.87 9.11 -17.31
N TYR A 104 12.90 8.81 -16.45
CA TYR A 104 11.71 9.64 -16.32
C TYR A 104 12.06 11.02 -15.74
N LYS A 105 11.87 12.08 -16.54
CA LYS A 105 12.10 13.49 -16.18
C LYS A 105 10.80 14.32 -16.12
N GLY A 106 9.64 13.65 -16.11
CA GLY A 106 8.34 14.30 -16.10
C GLY A 106 8.02 15.05 -14.79
N PRO A 107 6.92 15.84 -14.77
CA PRO A 107 6.55 16.69 -13.64
C PRO A 107 6.28 15.92 -12.34
N GLU A 108 5.97 14.62 -12.44
CA GLU A 108 5.75 13.74 -11.27
C GLU A 108 7.04 13.19 -10.65
N ARG A 109 8.22 13.53 -11.19
CA ARG A 109 9.50 13.12 -10.60
C ARG A 109 9.68 13.80 -9.24
N ARG A 110 9.90 12.99 -8.19
CA ARG A 110 10.15 13.52 -6.84
C ARG A 110 11.39 14.42 -6.83
N LYS A 111 11.21 15.69 -6.48
CA LYS A 111 12.29 16.69 -6.38
C LYS A 111 13.16 16.49 -5.14
N ASP A 112 12.61 15.88 -4.08
CA ASP A 112 13.23 15.84 -2.73
C ASP A 112 14.17 14.67 -2.48
N ARG A 113 14.62 13.96 -3.53
CA ARG A 113 15.55 12.83 -3.36
C ARG A 113 16.96 13.36 -3.10
N LYS A 114 17.23 13.88 -1.89
CA LYS A 114 18.60 13.96 -1.37
C LYS A 114 19.10 12.51 -1.25
N ARG A 115 19.89 12.07 -2.23
CA ARG A 115 20.68 10.84 -2.07
C ARG A 115 21.54 11.06 -0.83
N LYS A 116 21.29 10.27 0.22
CA LYS A 116 22.34 9.99 1.19
C LYS A 116 23.36 9.09 0.50
#